data_AF-A0A7D5MZQ3-F1
#
_entry.id   AF-A0A7D5MZQ3-F1
#
_cell.length_a   1.000
_cell.length_b   1.000
_cell.length_c   1.000
_cell.angle_alpha   90.00
_cell.angle_beta   90.00
_cell.angle_gamma   90.00
#
_symmetry.space_group_name_H-M   'P 1'
#
loop_
_entity.id
_entity.type
_entity.pdbx_description
1 polymer ?
#
loop_
_entity_poly.entity_id
_entity_poly.type
_entity_poly.pdbx_seq_one_letter_code
_entity_poly.pdbx_strand_id
1 'polypeptide(L)'
;MARFWNTHNIHRLVLTNAIDFLTYFYLHAARLPLCLLQWATQTATFLFIAFQLNKIIAHTTIRYWLCLLFFAAFLFAPQMGLIWLWGYLIQQTMTPFFYILALFLLGYDDLKPRRDGIIATLAILCSLSSFNGLLIWPSIILLLLLGRAPWRAVMFYAALGAITMGVYAYHIGNLDQVVYSVTIFERLRYFLTFIGSMFSVQIINRGIKMGIIIVVVNLGLWLWFLFTKSLSLNQRRQLLPWLGMGIMTYGSAILGSIGRIENGLTQAMSDRYLPLSSPLWIGSLVVLLVLLYQVKTLYKNRRHFSHDVIVL
;
A
#
# COMPACT_ATOMS: atom_id res chain seq x y z
N MET A 1 -15.50 -0.28 -25.87
CA MET A 1 -15.47 -0.71 -24.45
C MET A 1 -14.77 -2.05 -24.22
N ALA A 2 -14.95 -3.08 -25.07
CA ALA A 2 -14.37 -4.42 -24.85
C ALA A 2 -12.84 -4.45 -24.60
N ARG A 3 -12.03 -3.59 -25.23
CA ARG A 3 -10.56 -3.58 -25.06
C ARG A 3 -10.06 -3.15 -23.67
N PHE A 4 -10.78 -2.28 -22.95
CA PHE A 4 -10.35 -1.81 -21.61
C PHE A 4 -10.45 -2.90 -20.54
N TRP A 5 -11.29 -3.91 -20.80
CA TRP A 5 -11.61 -4.99 -19.86
C TRP A 5 -10.81 -6.27 -20.12
N ASN A 6 -10.00 -6.29 -21.18
CA ASN A 6 -9.14 -7.42 -21.50
C ASN A 6 -8.05 -7.58 -20.44
N THR A 7 -7.79 -8.83 -20.06
CA THR A 7 -6.74 -9.18 -19.11
C THR A 7 -5.37 -9.04 -19.76
N HIS A 8 -4.42 -8.43 -19.04
CA HIS A 8 -3.00 -8.40 -19.40
C HIS A 8 -2.19 -9.05 -18.29
N ASN A 9 -1.62 -10.24 -18.55
CA ASN A 9 -0.86 -11.01 -17.55
C ASN A 9 -1.64 -11.25 -16.25
N ILE A 10 -2.94 -11.58 -16.37
CA ILE A 10 -3.91 -11.82 -15.27
C ILE A 10 -4.41 -10.51 -14.60
N HIS A 11 -3.86 -9.34 -14.96
CA HIS A 11 -4.31 -8.05 -14.41
C HIS A 11 -5.37 -7.43 -15.28
N ARG A 12 -6.34 -6.81 -14.63
CA ARG A 12 -7.12 -5.72 -15.20
C ARG A 12 -6.51 -4.41 -14.79
N LEU A 13 -6.00 -3.70 -15.79
CA LEU A 13 -5.33 -2.42 -15.65
C LEU A 13 -6.26 -1.34 -16.22
N VAL A 14 -7.51 -1.30 -15.76
CA VAL A 14 -8.57 -0.47 -16.36
C VAL A 14 -8.15 1.00 -16.34
N LEU A 15 -7.61 1.46 -15.21
CA LEU A 15 -7.18 2.84 -15.06
C LEU A 15 -5.94 3.15 -15.90
N THR A 16 -4.94 2.27 -15.91
CA THR A 16 -3.76 2.42 -16.78
C THR A 16 -4.16 2.45 -18.25
N ASN A 17 -5.01 1.52 -18.69
CA ASN A 17 -5.48 1.45 -20.07
C ASN A 17 -6.26 2.71 -20.46
N ALA A 18 -7.06 3.27 -19.54
CA ALA A 18 -7.75 4.53 -19.78
C ALA A 18 -6.76 5.69 -19.95
N ILE A 19 -5.74 5.79 -19.09
CA ILE A 19 -4.71 6.82 -19.17
C ILE A 19 -3.87 6.66 -20.45
N ASP A 20 -3.51 5.43 -20.80
CA ASP A 20 -2.75 5.10 -22.01
C ASP A 20 -3.55 5.43 -23.28
N PHE A 21 -4.85 5.11 -23.30
CA PHE A 21 -5.75 5.51 -24.38
C PHE A 21 -5.85 7.04 -24.54
N LEU A 22 -6.00 7.78 -23.43
CA LEU A 22 -6.03 9.24 -23.46
C LEU A 22 -4.69 9.81 -23.97
N THR A 23 -3.57 9.23 -23.54
CA THR A 23 -2.23 9.64 -24.00
C THR A 23 -2.04 9.33 -25.49
N TYR A 24 -2.53 8.19 -25.95
CA TYR A 24 -2.51 7.82 -27.37
C TYR A 24 -3.29 8.84 -28.22
N PHE A 25 -4.51 9.18 -27.79
CA PHE A 25 -5.41 10.04 -28.55
C PHE A 25 -4.98 11.51 -28.54
N TYR A 26 -4.61 12.06 -27.38
CA TYR A 26 -4.33 13.49 -27.22
C TYR A 26 -2.86 13.85 -27.35
N LEU A 27 -1.96 12.91 -27.07
CA LEU A 27 -0.51 13.17 -26.97
C LEU A 27 0.29 12.28 -27.95
N HIS A 28 -0.39 11.71 -28.96
CA HIS A 28 0.19 10.91 -30.03
C HIS A 28 1.12 9.79 -29.52
N ALA A 29 0.70 9.11 -28.45
CA ALA A 29 1.47 8.03 -27.81
C ALA A 29 2.84 8.46 -27.26
N ALA A 30 3.04 9.76 -26.97
CA ALA A 30 4.22 10.22 -26.26
C ALA A 30 4.31 9.54 -24.88
N ARG A 31 5.47 8.97 -24.56
CA ARG A 31 5.70 8.28 -23.28
C ARG A 31 5.99 9.23 -22.13
N LEU A 32 6.52 10.42 -22.44
CA LEU A 32 6.93 11.41 -21.45
C LEU A 32 5.79 11.80 -20.48
N PRO A 33 4.55 12.08 -20.92
CA PRO A 33 3.42 12.35 -20.03
C PRO A 33 3.17 11.25 -18.99
N LEU A 34 3.26 9.97 -19.38
CA LEU A 34 3.07 8.85 -18.45
C LEU A 34 4.20 8.79 -17.42
N CYS A 35 5.45 8.98 -17.86
CA CYS A 35 6.59 9.05 -16.94
C CYS A 35 6.44 10.23 -15.96
N LEU A 36 6.04 11.42 -16.44
CA LEU A 36 5.80 12.59 -15.59
C LEU A 36 4.66 12.36 -14.61
N LEU A 37 3.56 11.73 -15.04
CA LEU A 37 2.44 11.41 -14.15
C LEU A 37 2.88 10.42 -13.05
N GLN A 38 3.73 9.46 -13.39
CA GLN A 38 4.29 8.52 -12.43
C GLN A 38 5.19 9.21 -11.39
N TRP A 39 6.04 10.15 -11.83
CA TRP A 39 6.81 11.00 -10.94
C TRP A 39 5.90 11.86 -10.05
N ALA A 40 4.84 12.41 -10.62
CA ALA A 40 3.86 13.20 -9.88
C ALA A 40 3.14 12.37 -8.81
N THR A 41 2.70 11.15 -9.10
CA THR A 41 2.05 10.26 -8.12
C THR A 41 3.00 9.82 -7.02
N GLN A 42 4.27 9.55 -7.34
CA GLN A 42 5.27 9.20 -6.34
C GLN A 42 5.62 10.39 -5.43
N THR A 43 5.79 11.57 -6.02
CA THR A 43 6.02 12.82 -5.28
C THR A 43 4.83 13.17 -4.41
N ALA A 44 3.60 13.04 -4.91
CA ALA A 44 2.38 13.24 -4.11
C ALA A 44 2.31 12.25 -2.93
N THR A 45 2.70 10.99 -3.14
CA THR A 45 2.82 9.99 -2.07
C THR A 45 3.83 10.43 -1.01
N PHE A 46 5.03 10.85 -1.43
CA PHE A 46 6.08 11.33 -0.52
C PHE A 46 5.63 12.55 0.28
N LEU A 47 5.09 13.59 -0.38
CA LEU A 47 4.62 14.81 0.27
C LEU A 47 3.48 14.52 1.24
N PHE A 48 2.55 13.63 0.87
CA PHE A 48 1.47 13.21 1.76
C PHE A 48 2.01 12.50 3.00
N ILE A 49 2.94 11.55 2.84
CA ILE A 49 3.59 10.86 3.97
C ILE A 49 4.36 11.83 4.85
N ALA A 50 5.08 12.79 4.25
CA ALA A 50 5.80 13.83 4.98
C ALA A 50 4.86 14.73 5.81
N PHE A 51 3.68 15.05 5.26
CA PHE A 51 2.63 15.76 5.96
C PHE A 51 2.07 14.93 7.13
N GLN A 52 1.81 13.63 6.94
CA GLN A 52 1.36 12.75 8.03
C GLN A 52 2.44 12.55 9.09
N LEU A 53 3.72 12.48 8.70
CA LEU A 53 4.84 12.36 9.63
C LEU A 53 4.97 13.61 10.51
N ASN A 54 4.75 14.81 9.96
CA ASN A 54 4.83 16.06 10.73
C ASN A 54 3.81 16.11 11.88
N LYS A 55 2.74 15.31 11.81
CA LYS A 55 1.75 15.16 12.88
C LYS A 55 2.25 14.30 14.06
N ILE A 56 3.29 13.49 13.82
CA ILE A 56 3.90 12.59 14.80
C ILE A 56 5.21 13.20 15.30
N ILE A 57 6.09 13.62 14.39
CA ILE A 57 7.43 14.15 14.66
C ILE A 57 7.48 15.59 14.14
N ALA A 58 7.83 16.55 15.00
CA ALA A 58 7.93 17.95 14.60
C ALA A 58 9.00 18.16 13.51
N HIS A 59 8.65 18.89 12.45
CA HIS A 59 9.54 19.23 11.33
C HIS A 59 10.82 19.98 11.71
N THR A 60 10.86 20.60 12.89
CA THR A 60 12.05 21.30 13.41
C THR A 60 13.12 20.34 13.94
N THR A 61 12.84 19.04 14.04
CA THR A 61 13.77 18.06 14.59
C THR A 61 14.58 17.37 13.50
N ILE A 62 15.86 17.06 13.79
CA ILE A 62 16.71 16.27 12.88
C ILE A 62 16.10 14.90 12.55
N ARG A 63 15.35 14.31 13.49
CA ARG A 63 14.66 13.02 13.31
C ARG A 63 13.65 13.07 12.16
N TYR A 64 12.90 14.17 12.02
CA TYR A 64 11.96 14.35 10.92
C TYR A 64 12.67 14.29 9.57
N TRP A 65 13.75 15.05 9.41
CA TRP A 65 14.52 15.11 8.16
C TRP A 65 15.23 13.79 7.84
N LEU A 66 15.76 13.09 8.85
CA LEU A 66 16.31 11.75 8.66
C LEU A 66 15.26 10.75 8.19
N CYS A 67 14.02 10.83 8.72
CA CYS A 67 12.92 10.01 8.23
C CYS A 67 12.55 10.35 6.79
N LEU A 68 12.49 11.63 6.42
CA LEU A 68 12.21 12.03 5.05
C LEU A 68 13.29 11.56 4.07
N LEU A 69 14.57 11.67 4.46
CA LEU A 69 15.67 11.14 3.66
C LEU A 69 15.52 9.62 3.49
N PHE A 70 15.18 8.91 4.56
CA PHE A 70 14.89 7.48 4.49
C PHE A 70 13.70 7.19 3.54
N PHE A 71 12.57 7.89 3.68
CA PHE A 71 11.41 7.70 2.79
C PHE A 71 11.76 7.99 1.34
N ALA A 72 12.52 9.06 1.07
CA ALA A 72 12.97 9.40 -0.28
C ALA A 72 13.86 8.30 -0.87
N ALA A 73 14.79 7.74 -0.09
CA ALA A 73 15.65 6.65 -0.53
C ALA A 73 14.86 5.39 -0.94
N PHE A 74 13.72 5.14 -0.28
CA PHE A 74 12.84 4.01 -0.62
C PHE A 74 11.85 4.32 -1.75
N LEU A 75 11.33 5.55 -1.84
CA LEU A 75 10.33 5.92 -2.85
C LEU A 75 10.96 6.30 -4.19
N PHE A 76 12.21 6.78 -4.20
CA PHE A 76 12.94 7.22 -5.39
C PHE A 76 14.23 6.41 -5.57
N ALA A 77 14.20 5.15 -5.14
CA ALA A 77 15.35 4.26 -5.22
C ALA A 77 15.85 4.12 -6.67
N PRO A 78 17.17 4.21 -6.94
CA PRO A 78 17.71 4.02 -8.29
C PRO A 78 17.37 2.65 -8.91
N GLN A 79 17.17 1.62 -8.08
CA GLN A 79 16.72 0.29 -8.53
C GLN A 79 15.33 0.31 -9.19
N MET A 80 14.54 1.37 -8.99
CA MET A 80 13.28 1.59 -9.69
C MET A 80 13.46 2.25 -11.06
N GLY A 81 14.67 2.24 -11.64
CA GLY A 81 14.96 2.86 -12.94
C GLY A 81 13.98 2.48 -14.05
N LEU A 82 13.61 1.19 -14.14
CA LEU A 82 12.61 0.72 -15.11
C LEU A 82 11.24 1.37 -14.90
N ILE A 83 10.84 1.55 -13.65
CA ILE A 83 9.60 2.23 -13.29
C ILE A 83 9.70 3.67 -13.80
N TRP A 84 10.74 4.42 -13.47
CA TRP A 84 10.88 5.83 -13.86
C TRP A 84 10.91 6.09 -15.37
N LEU A 85 11.43 5.13 -16.15
CA LEU A 85 11.63 5.28 -17.59
C LEU A 85 10.52 4.64 -18.42
N TRP A 86 9.68 3.78 -17.83
CA TRP A 86 8.64 3.05 -18.54
C TRP A 86 7.25 3.40 -18.01
N GLY A 87 6.66 4.47 -18.56
CA GLY A 87 5.35 4.97 -18.14
C GLY A 87 4.18 3.99 -18.20
N TYR A 88 4.30 2.86 -18.92
CA TYR A 88 3.31 1.77 -18.87
C TYR A 88 3.26 1.05 -17.51
N LEU A 89 4.22 1.31 -16.61
CA LEU A 89 4.24 0.79 -15.24
C LEU A 89 3.61 1.75 -14.22
N ILE A 90 2.90 2.78 -14.68
CA ILE A 90 2.25 3.77 -13.81
C ILE A 90 1.37 3.15 -12.72
N GLN A 91 0.69 2.02 -13.00
CA GLN A 91 -0.09 1.27 -12.01
C GLN A 91 0.68 0.95 -10.74
N GLN A 92 2.00 0.73 -10.83
CA GLN A 92 2.82 0.36 -9.68
C GLN A 92 2.99 1.53 -8.71
N THR A 93 2.86 2.78 -9.16
CA THR A 93 2.92 3.97 -8.29
C THR A 93 1.53 4.50 -7.92
N MET A 94 0.54 4.37 -8.81
CA MET A 94 -0.86 4.73 -8.51
C MET A 94 -1.48 3.84 -7.44
N THR A 95 -1.19 2.53 -7.49
CA THR A 95 -1.70 1.57 -6.50
C THR A 95 -1.31 1.98 -5.06
N PRO A 96 -0.01 2.12 -4.71
CA PRO A 96 0.37 2.56 -3.37
C PRO A 96 -0.13 3.97 -3.04
N PHE A 97 -0.17 4.89 -4.01
CA PHE A 97 -0.70 6.24 -3.79
C PHE A 97 -2.15 6.22 -3.28
N PHE A 98 -3.06 5.58 -4.03
CA PHE A 98 -4.47 5.50 -3.63
C PHE A 98 -4.66 4.66 -2.37
N TYR A 99 -3.91 3.57 -2.24
CA TYR A 99 -3.93 2.72 -1.06
C TYR A 99 -3.60 3.53 0.20
N ILE A 100 -2.47 4.23 0.20
CA ILE A 100 -2.00 5.04 1.34
C ILE A 100 -2.99 6.16 1.64
N LEU A 101 -3.47 6.88 0.62
CA LEU A 101 -4.42 7.98 0.83
C LEU A 101 -5.72 7.48 1.47
N ALA A 102 -6.27 6.36 0.99
CA ALA A 102 -7.47 5.74 1.55
C ALA A 102 -7.27 5.30 3.00
N LEU A 103 -6.13 4.66 3.32
CA LEU A 103 -5.85 4.19 4.68
C LEU A 103 -5.74 5.34 5.68
N PHE A 104 -5.04 6.42 5.32
CA PHE A 104 -4.90 7.55 6.24
C PHE A 104 -6.20 8.30 6.45
N LEU A 105 -7.06 8.38 5.43
CA LEU A 105 -8.37 9.01 5.55
C LEU A 105 -9.30 8.29 6.53
N LEU A 106 -9.09 7.00 6.83
CA LEU A 106 -9.84 6.29 7.88
C LEU A 106 -9.71 6.97 9.26
N GLY A 107 -8.59 7.65 9.51
CA GLY A 107 -8.31 8.34 10.77
C GLY A 107 -8.74 9.81 10.83
N TYR A 108 -9.37 10.36 9.78
CA TYR A 108 -9.82 11.76 9.75
C TYR A 108 -11.30 11.87 10.10
N ASP A 109 -11.61 12.49 11.25
CA ASP A 109 -12.98 12.71 11.69
C ASP A 109 -13.62 13.99 11.11
N ASP A 110 -12.83 14.91 10.58
CA ASP A 110 -13.29 16.22 10.09
C ASP A 110 -14.15 16.12 8.80
N LEU A 111 -14.14 14.98 8.11
CA LEU A 111 -14.78 14.79 6.80
C LEU A 111 -16.07 13.95 6.84
N LYS A 112 -16.63 13.67 8.02
CA LYS A 112 -17.63 12.60 8.29
C LYS A 112 -18.70 12.33 7.20
N PRO A 113 -19.47 13.30 6.66
CA PRO A 113 -20.51 12.97 5.69
C PRO A 113 -19.97 12.56 4.30
N ARG A 114 -18.77 13.04 3.92
CA ARG A 114 -18.17 12.76 2.59
C ARG A 114 -17.01 11.77 2.64
N ARG A 115 -16.44 11.55 3.82
CA ARG A 115 -15.24 10.73 4.04
C ARG A 115 -15.38 9.34 3.44
N ASP A 116 -16.43 8.63 3.81
CA ASP A 116 -16.57 7.22 3.41
C ASP A 116 -16.77 7.08 1.89
N GLY A 117 -17.43 8.05 1.25
CA GLY A 117 -17.50 8.14 -0.21
C GLY A 117 -16.15 8.39 -0.87
N ILE A 118 -15.31 9.26 -0.28
CA ILE A 118 -13.94 9.51 -0.77
C ILE A 118 -13.08 8.24 -0.62
N ILE A 119 -13.12 7.58 0.54
CA ILE A 119 -12.35 6.34 0.79
C ILE A 119 -12.81 5.24 -0.16
N ALA A 120 -14.12 5.05 -0.33
CA ALA A 120 -14.68 4.10 -1.29
C ALA A 120 -14.18 4.36 -2.72
N THR A 121 -14.21 5.63 -3.15
CA THR A 121 -13.71 6.04 -4.48
C THR A 121 -12.23 5.71 -4.64
N LEU A 122 -11.40 6.07 -3.65
CA LEU A 122 -9.97 5.79 -3.67
C LEU A 122 -9.67 4.28 -3.64
N ALA A 123 -10.43 3.49 -2.88
CA ALA A 123 -10.28 2.04 -2.84
C ALA A 123 -10.65 1.37 -4.17
N ILE A 124 -11.69 1.88 -4.85
CA ILE A 124 -12.04 1.45 -6.21
C ILE A 124 -10.93 1.83 -7.19
N LEU A 125 -10.44 3.08 -7.18
CA LEU A 125 -9.34 3.52 -8.04
C LEU A 125 -8.05 2.71 -7.81
N CYS A 126 -7.74 2.40 -6.54
CA CYS A 126 -6.67 1.48 -6.17
C CYS A 126 -6.86 0.11 -6.81
N SER A 127 -8.05 -0.48 -6.67
CA SER A 127 -8.40 -1.79 -7.25
C SER A 127 -8.34 -1.81 -8.78
N LEU A 128 -8.74 -0.71 -9.44
CA LEU A 128 -8.69 -0.57 -10.90
C LEU A 128 -7.29 -0.25 -11.44
N SER A 129 -6.34 0.12 -10.57
CA SER A 129 -4.95 0.37 -10.94
C SER A 129 -4.19 -0.93 -11.15
N SER A 130 -4.30 -1.90 -10.23
CA SER A 130 -3.65 -3.21 -10.36
C SER A 130 -4.34 -4.28 -9.52
N PHE A 131 -4.05 -5.56 -9.77
CA PHE A 131 -4.55 -6.67 -8.94
C PHE A 131 -4.09 -6.56 -7.48
N ASN A 132 -2.87 -6.06 -7.23
CA ASN A 132 -2.39 -5.79 -5.86
C ASN A 132 -3.25 -4.72 -5.17
N GLY A 133 -3.87 -3.83 -5.93
CA GLY A 133 -4.79 -2.83 -5.41
C GLY A 133 -6.02 -3.40 -4.73
N LEU A 134 -6.43 -4.64 -5.06
CA LEU A 134 -7.54 -5.32 -4.37
C LEU A 134 -7.25 -5.61 -2.90
N LEU A 135 -5.98 -5.60 -2.48
CA LEU A 135 -5.58 -5.75 -1.08
C LEU A 135 -6.08 -4.60 -0.21
N ILE A 136 -6.51 -3.46 -0.78
CA ILE A 136 -7.08 -2.34 -0.02
C ILE A 136 -8.29 -2.77 0.81
N TRP A 137 -9.14 -3.65 0.30
CA TRP A 137 -10.37 -4.08 0.96
C TRP A 137 -10.12 -4.86 2.26
N PRO A 138 -9.37 -5.98 2.26
CA PRO A 138 -9.05 -6.67 3.50
C PRO A 138 -8.22 -5.80 4.45
N SER A 139 -7.41 -4.87 3.92
CA SER A 139 -6.64 -3.93 4.74
C SER A 139 -7.55 -2.96 5.48
N ILE A 140 -8.48 -2.29 4.78
CA ILE A 140 -9.46 -1.38 5.40
C ILE A 140 -10.28 -2.14 6.46
N ILE A 141 -10.78 -3.32 6.14
CA ILE A 141 -11.56 -4.16 7.07
C ILE A 141 -10.74 -4.46 8.33
N LEU A 142 -9.52 -4.96 8.17
CA LEU A 142 -8.65 -5.28 9.30
C LEU A 142 -8.34 -4.05 10.16
N LEU A 143 -8.02 -2.90 9.55
CA LEU A 143 -7.76 -1.67 10.30
C LEU A 143 -9.01 -1.13 11.01
N LEU A 144 -10.20 -1.27 10.42
CA LEU A 144 -11.46 -0.92 11.07
C LEU A 144 -11.73 -1.80 12.29
N LEU A 145 -11.48 -3.11 12.18
CA LEU A 145 -11.61 -4.06 13.29
C LEU A 145 -10.61 -3.75 14.41
N LEU A 146 -9.32 -3.58 14.07
CA LEU A 146 -8.29 -3.19 15.03
C LEU A 146 -8.57 -1.82 15.66
N GLY A 147 -9.16 -0.91 14.89
CA GLY A 147 -9.60 0.41 15.32
C GLY A 147 -10.90 0.40 16.14
N ARG A 148 -11.57 -0.74 16.30
CA ARG A 148 -12.89 -0.85 16.96
C ARG A 148 -13.93 0.10 16.34
N ALA A 149 -13.95 0.18 15.01
CA ALA A 149 -14.97 0.90 14.28
C ALA A 149 -16.35 0.21 14.41
N PRO A 150 -17.47 0.93 14.20
CA PRO A 150 -18.78 0.31 14.24
C PRO A 150 -18.92 -0.77 13.15
N TRP A 151 -19.61 -1.86 13.47
CA TRP A 151 -19.80 -3.00 12.55
C TRP A 151 -20.45 -2.60 11.22
N ARG A 152 -21.32 -1.58 11.22
CA ARG A 152 -21.92 -1.03 9.99
C ARG A 152 -20.86 -0.57 8.98
N ALA A 153 -19.78 0.07 9.43
CA ALA A 153 -18.69 0.49 8.55
C ALA A 153 -17.93 -0.72 8.00
N VAL A 154 -17.65 -1.71 8.85
CA VAL A 154 -16.99 -2.96 8.43
C VAL A 154 -17.81 -3.67 7.35
N MET A 155 -19.11 -3.84 7.56
CA MET A 155 -20.03 -4.46 6.60
C MET A 155 -20.13 -3.67 5.29
N PHE A 156 -20.15 -2.34 5.36
CA PHE A 156 -20.17 -1.48 4.18
C PHE A 156 -18.93 -1.71 3.29
N TYR A 157 -17.72 -1.63 3.86
CA TYR A 157 -16.49 -1.86 3.09
C TYR A 157 -16.31 -3.32 2.67
N ALA A 158 -16.80 -4.29 3.45
CA ALA A 158 -16.81 -5.70 3.06
C ALA A 158 -17.73 -5.96 1.86
N ALA A 159 -18.95 -5.42 1.87
CA ALA A 159 -19.87 -5.54 0.74
C ALA A 159 -19.32 -4.84 -0.51
N LEU A 160 -18.81 -3.61 -0.38
CA LEU A 160 -18.24 -2.89 -1.50
C LEU A 160 -16.98 -3.57 -2.05
N GLY A 161 -16.15 -4.14 -1.18
CA GLY A 161 -14.99 -4.92 -1.57
C GLY A 161 -15.37 -6.20 -2.31
N ALA A 162 -16.38 -6.93 -1.82
CA ALA A 162 -16.89 -8.12 -2.50
C ALA A 162 -17.45 -7.79 -3.89
N ILE A 163 -18.22 -6.70 -4.03
CA ILE A 163 -18.71 -6.22 -5.32
C ILE A 163 -17.54 -5.86 -6.24
N THR A 164 -16.57 -5.10 -5.75
CA THR A 164 -15.40 -4.66 -6.54
C THR A 164 -14.57 -5.86 -7.00
N MET A 165 -14.30 -6.82 -6.12
CA MET A 165 -13.60 -8.06 -6.45
C MET A 165 -14.39 -8.91 -7.45
N GLY A 166 -15.71 -9.03 -7.28
CA GLY A 166 -16.58 -9.75 -8.22
C GLY A 166 -16.57 -9.13 -9.61
N VAL A 167 -16.68 -7.80 -9.69
CA VAL A 167 -16.55 -7.06 -10.95
C VAL A 167 -15.15 -7.23 -11.53
N TYR A 168 -14.10 -7.13 -10.72
CA TYR A 168 -12.72 -7.34 -11.17
C TYR A 168 -12.53 -8.76 -11.74
N ALA A 169 -13.11 -9.78 -11.11
CA ALA A 169 -13.00 -11.18 -11.52
C ALA A 169 -13.89 -11.57 -12.71
N TYR A 170 -14.95 -10.80 -12.99
CA TYR A 170 -15.93 -11.12 -14.03
C TYR A 170 -15.30 -11.20 -15.43
N HIS A 171 -15.19 -12.38 -16.06
CA HIS A 171 -14.46 -12.64 -17.32
C HIS A 171 -12.92 -12.65 -17.20
N ILE A 172 -12.35 -12.95 -16.04
CA ILE A 172 -10.97 -13.45 -16.01
C ILE A 172 -11.02 -14.86 -16.63
N GLY A 173 -10.63 -14.98 -17.89
CA GLY A 173 -10.65 -16.25 -18.64
C GLY A 173 -9.74 -17.32 -18.02
N ASN A 174 -10.16 -18.58 -18.12
CA ASN A 174 -9.51 -19.84 -17.71
C ASN A 174 -8.44 -19.69 -16.61
N LEU A 175 -8.88 -19.82 -15.35
CA LEU A 175 -8.03 -20.07 -14.18
C LEU A 175 -7.32 -21.44 -14.24
N ASP A 176 -7.47 -22.19 -15.34
CA ASP A 176 -6.95 -23.54 -15.57
C ASP A 176 -5.41 -23.64 -15.49
N GLN A 177 -4.71 -22.50 -15.37
CA GLN A 177 -3.27 -22.42 -15.16
C GLN A 177 -2.86 -22.24 -13.69
N VAL A 178 -3.73 -22.46 -12.69
CA VAL A 178 -3.22 -22.65 -11.32
C VAL A 178 -2.43 -23.95 -11.28
N VAL A 179 -1.13 -23.85 -11.50
CA VAL A 179 -0.21 -24.97 -11.48
C VAL A 179 -0.10 -25.48 -10.03
N TYR A 180 -0.87 -26.54 -9.73
CA TYR A 180 -0.83 -27.24 -8.44
C TYR A 180 0.51 -27.95 -8.19
N SER A 181 1.40 -28.06 -9.20
CA SER A 181 2.68 -28.74 -9.05
C SER A 181 3.75 -27.95 -8.29
N VAL A 182 3.51 -26.68 -7.96
CA VAL A 182 4.46 -25.87 -7.19
C VAL A 182 4.33 -26.13 -5.69
N THR A 183 5.44 -26.52 -5.07
CA THR A 183 5.49 -26.87 -3.65
C THR A 183 5.25 -25.66 -2.73
N ILE A 184 4.72 -25.89 -1.52
CA ILE A 184 4.59 -24.83 -0.50
C ILE A 184 5.93 -24.16 -0.18
N PHE A 185 7.02 -24.92 -0.24
CA PHE A 185 8.37 -24.41 0.02
C PHE A 185 8.82 -23.41 -1.06
N GLU A 186 8.52 -23.65 -2.33
CA GLU A 186 8.83 -22.69 -3.41
C GLU A 186 8.00 -21.42 -3.31
N ARG A 187 6.73 -21.53 -2.90
CA ARG A 187 5.88 -20.37 -2.62
C ARG A 187 6.44 -19.54 -1.47
N LEU A 188 6.90 -20.20 -0.41
CA LEU A 188 7.59 -19.53 0.70
C LEU A 188 8.89 -18.85 0.24
N ARG A 189 9.71 -19.51 -0.59
CA ARG A 189 10.92 -18.91 -1.17
C ARG A 189 10.60 -17.68 -2.01
N TYR A 190 9.54 -17.71 -2.82
CA TYR A 190 9.11 -16.55 -3.60
C TYR A 190 8.68 -15.41 -2.70
N PHE A 191 7.84 -15.71 -1.71
CA PHE A 191 7.39 -14.73 -0.72
C PHE A 191 8.58 -14.05 -0.03
N LEU A 192 9.54 -14.83 0.49
CA LEU A 192 10.73 -14.28 1.14
C LEU A 192 11.60 -13.48 0.16
N THR A 193 11.78 -13.96 -1.06
CA THR A 193 12.52 -13.26 -2.11
C THR A 193 11.86 -11.91 -2.45
N PHE A 194 10.53 -11.87 -2.56
CA PHE A 194 9.77 -10.65 -2.83
C PHE A 194 10.00 -9.62 -1.72
N ILE A 195 9.82 -10.01 -0.47
CA ILE A 195 10.00 -9.13 0.70
C ILE A 195 11.43 -8.60 0.79
N GLY A 196 12.43 -9.45 0.54
CA GLY A 196 13.85 -9.09 0.61
C GLY A 196 14.44 -8.48 -0.68
N SER A 197 13.65 -8.34 -1.74
CA SER A 197 14.13 -7.95 -3.08
C SER A 197 14.85 -6.60 -3.08
N MET A 198 14.40 -5.65 -2.26
CA MET A 198 14.97 -4.31 -2.19
C MET A 198 16.45 -4.26 -1.78
N PHE A 199 16.92 -5.30 -1.07
CA PHE A 199 18.31 -5.41 -0.61
C PHE A 199 19.08 -6.56 -1.25
N SER A 200 18.47 -7.26 -2.20
CA SER A 200 19.06 -8.47 -2.78
C SER A 200 20.01 -8.18 -3.94
N VAL A 201 19.92 -7.01 -4.57
CA VAL A 201 20.65 -6.65 -5.81
C VAL A 201 20.52 -7.77 -6.85
N GLN A 202 19.28 -8.24 -7.07
CA GLN A 202 18.96 -9.33 -8.01
C GLN A 202 19.60 -10.70 -7.69
N ILE A 203 20.03 -10.94 -6.43
CA ILE A 203 20.54 -12.24 -5.98
C ILE A 203 19.49 -12.95 -5.11
N ILE A 204 18.88 -14.03 -5.63
CA ILE A 204 17.77 -14.75 -4.98
C ILE A 204 18.09 -15.15 -3.54
N ASN A 205 19.22 -15.82 -3.30
CA ASN A 205 19.57 -16.30 -1.96
C ASN A 205 19.76 -15.15 -0.96
N ARG A 206 20.25 -13.99 -1.41
CA ARG A 206 20.33 -12.78 -0.60
C ARG A 206 18.94 -12.23 -0.32
N GLY A 207 18.06 -12.23 -1.31
CA GLY A 207 16.64 -11.86 -1.16
C GLY A 207 15.94 -12.72 -0.12
N ILE A 208 16.10 -14.04 -0.16
CA ILE A 208 15.52 -14.95 0.84
C ILE A 208 16.02 -14.63 2.24
N LYS A 209 17.35 -14.52 2.42
CA LYS A 209 17.96 -14.20 3.73
C LYS A 209 17.44 -12.87 4.29
N MET A 210 17.41 -11.83 3.45
CA MET A 210 16.86 -10.53 3.85
C MET A 210 15.36 -10.63 4.16
N GLY A 211 14.59 -11.34 3.35
CA GLY A 211 13.17 -11.59 3.57
C GLY A 211 12.87 -12.20 4.94
N ILE A 212 13.66 -13.20 5.35
CA ILE A 212 13.53 -13.82 6.68
C ILE A 212 13.75 -12.78 7.78
N ILE A 213 14.86 -12.02 7.72
CA ILE A 213 15.18 -10.98 8.71
C ILE A 213 14.03 -9.97 8.79
N ILE A 214 13.54 -9.52 7.64
CA ILE A 214 12.47 -8.52 7.54
C ILE A 214 11.17 -9.04 8.16
N VAL A 215 10.77 -10.26 7.81
CA VAL A 215 9.55 -10.89 8.35
C VAL A 215 9.64 -11.01 9.86
N VAL A 216 10.76 -11.51 10.39
CA VAL A 216 10.96 -11.68 11.84
C VAL A 216 10.91 -10.34 12.57
N VAL A 217 11.66 -9.34 12.07
CA VAL A 217 11.69 -8.00 12.69
C VAL A 217 10.32 -7.32 12.66
N ASN A 218 9.62 -7.38 11.53
CA ASN A 218 8.30 -6.77 11.40
C ASN A 218 7.25 -7.49 12.23
N LEU A 219 7.29 -8.82 12.29
CA LEU A 219 6.39 -9.58 13.16
C LEU A 219 6.62 -9.21 14.64
N GLY A 220 7.88 -9.13 15.07
CA GLY A 220 8.23 -8.65 16.41
C GLY A 220 7.72 -7.23 16.67
N LEU A 221 7.87 -6.32 15.70
CA LEU A 221 7.38 -4.94 15.79
C LEU A 221 5.84 -4.88 15.90
N TRP A 222 5.13 -5.68 15.10
CA TRP A 222 3.67 -5.74 15.11
C TRP A 222 3.15 -6.34 16.41
N LEU A 223 3.77 -7.41 16.92
CA LEU A 223 3.45 -7.97 18.23
C LEU A 223 3.70 -6.95 19.34
N TRP A 224 4.84 -6.24 19.31
CA TRP A 224 5.12 -5.18 20.27
C TRP A 224 4.07 -4.06 20.23
N PHE A 225 3.69 -3.60 19.03
CA PHE A 225 2.60 -2.63 18.85
C PHE A 225 1.27 -3.13 19.43
N LEU A 226 0.90 -4.39 19.18
CA LEU A 226 -0.38 -4.94 19.62
C LEU A 226 -0.42 -5.09 21.15
N PHE A 227 0.66 -5.58 21.77
CA PHE A 227 0.69 -5.91 23.19
C PHE A 227 1.19 -4.79 24.11
N THR A 228 1.78 -3.70 23.58
CA THR A 228 2.29 -2.63 24.43
C THR A 228 1.18 -1.87 25.17
N LYS A 229 1.27 -1.75 26.50
CA LYS A 229 0.35 -0.92 27.28
C LYS A 229 0.69 0.57 27.26
N SER A 230 1.81 0.95 26.63
CA SER A 230 2.28 2.35 26.60
C SER A 230 1.48 3.27 25.68
N LEU A 231 0.69 2.71 24.75
CA LEU A 231 -0.08 3.49 23.78
C LEU A 231 -1.57 3.50 24.13
N SER A 232 -2.14 4.70 24.19
CA SER A 232 -3.59 4.89 24.26
C SER A 232 -4.29 4.38 23.00
N LEU A 233 -5.59 4.09 23.09
CA LEU A 233 -6.39 3.64 21.93
C LEU A 233 -6.34 4.64 20.76
N ASN A 234 -6.35 5.95 21.06
CA ASN A 234 -6.27 6.99 20.04
C ASN A 234 -4.91 7.00 19.34
N GLN A 235 -3.81 6.84 20.08
CA GLN A 235 -2.47 6.72 19.47
C GLN A 235 -2.36 5.45 18.62
N ARG A 236 -2.90 4.32 19.09
CA ARG A 236 -2.96 3.08 18.32
C ARG A 236 -3.70 3.29 17.00
N ARG A 237 -4.89 3.91 17.04
CA ARG A 237 -5.69 4.25 15.84
C ARG A 237 -4.92 5.12 14.85
N GLN A 238 -4.13 6.09 15.33
CA GLN A 238 -3.28 6.94 14.47
C GLN A 238 -2.13 6.18 13.81
N LEU A 239 -1.67 5.07 14.41
CA LEU A 239 -0.62 4.22 13.87
C LEU A 239 -1.12 3.12 12.93
N LEU A 240 -2.42 2.80 12.96
CA LEU A 240 -3.01 1.76 12.11
C LEU A 240 -2.74 1.97 10.61
N PRO A 241 -2.85 3.18 10.02
CA PRO A 241 -2.52 3.37 8.60
C PRO A 241 -1.06 3.04 8.25
N TRP A 242 -0.12 3.32 9.16
CA TRP A 242 1.29 2.99 8.98
C TRP A 242 1.53 1.48 9.01
N LEU A 243 0.82 0.73 9.86
CA LEU A 243 0.83 -0.73 9.82
C LEU A 243 0.19 -1.28 8.55
N GLY A 244 -0.90 -0.65 8.10
CA GLY A 244 -1.59 -1.00 6.88
C GLY A 244 -0.70 -0.95 5.64
N MET A 245 0.24 0.00 5.58
CA MET A 245 1.25 0.04 4.52
C MET A 245 2.02 -1.28 4.39
N GLY A 246 2.34 -1.97 5.50
CA GLY A 246 2.99 -3.27 5.48
C GLY A 246 2.08 -4.41 5.00
N ILE A 247 0.77 -4.33 5.28
CA ILE A 247 -0.22 -5.32 4.81
C ILE A 247 -0.21 -5.38 3.28
N MET A 248 -0.11 -4.24 2.59
CA MET A 248 -0.02 -4.21 1.12
C MET A 248 1.18 -5.01 0.61
N THR A 249 2.34 -4.83 1.23
CA THR A 249 3.58 -5.52 0.83
C THR A 249 3.48 -7.03 1.06
N TYR A 250 3.03 -7.45 2.24
CA TYR A 250 2.85 -8.88 2.55
C TYR A 250 1.78 -9.53 1.68
N GLY A 251 0.64 -8.86 1.50
CA GLY A 251 -0.41 -9.31 0.61
C GLY A 251 0.09 -9.45 -0.83
N SER A 252 0.86 -8.48 -1.33
CA SER A 252 1.41 -8.53 -2.69
C SER A 252 2.41 -9.69 -2.85
N ALA A 253 3.23 -9.95 -1.83
CA ALA A 253 4.15 -11.09 -1.81
C ALA A 253 3.40 -12.43 -1.83
N ILE A 254 2.29 -12.55 -1.08
CA ILE A 254 1.41 -13.73 -1.06
C ILE A 254 0.72 -13.91 -2.42
N LEU A 255 0.11 -12.86 -2.96
CA LEU A 255 -0.54 -12.91 -4.28
C LEU A 255 0.47 -13.29 -5.37
N GLY A 256 1.69 -12.75 -5.30
CA GLY A 256 2.79 -13.12 -6.20
C GLY A 256 3.22 -14.58 -6.07
N SER A 257 3.37 -15.09 -4.84
CA SER A 257 3.78 -16.49 -4.63
C SER A 257 2.70 -17.50 -5.01
N ILE A 258 1.43 -17.09 -4.95
CA ILE A 258 0.31 -17.92 -5.39
C ILE A 258 0.19 -17.89 -6.92
N GLY A 259 0.11 -16.69 -7.50
CA GLY A 259 -0.28 -16.49 -8.90
C GLY A 259 0.84 -16.25 -9.90
N ARG A 260 2.11 -16.15 -9.47
CA ARG A 260 3.23 -15.83 -10.39
C ARG A 260 4.48 -16.68 -10.23
N ILE A 261 4.50 -17.62 -9.28
CA ILE A 261 5.64 -18.50 -9.02
C ILE A 261 6.04 -19.36 -10.23
N GLU A 262 5.11 -19.70 -11.10
CA GLU A 262 5.37 -20.42 -12.36
C GLU A 262 6.35 -19.70 -13.29
N ASN A 263 6.46 -18.37 -13.17
CA ASN A 263 7.41 -17.55 -13.93
C ASN A 263 8.82 -17.56 -13.31
N GLY A 264 9.04 -18.38 -12.29
CA GLY A 264 10.30 -18.50 -11.57
C GLY A 264 10.48 -17.48 -10.43
N LEU A 265 11.44 -17.78 -9.54
CA LEU A 265 11.78 -16.93 -8.38
C LEU A 265 12.39 -15.58 -8.78
N THR A 266 13.02 -15.47 -9.95
CA THR A 266 13.57 -14.21 -10.47
C THR A 266 12.50 -13.15 -10.62
N GLN A 267 11.28 -13.55 -10.95
CA GLN A 267 10.15 -12.64 -11.08
C GLN A 267 9.85 -11.88 -9.79
N ALA A 268 10.06 -12.50 -8.61
CA ALA A 268 9.87 -11.86 -7.30
C ALA A 268 10.80 -10.66 -7.07
N MET A 269 11.90 -10.57 -7.83
CA MET A 269 12.87 -9.47 -7.74
C MET A 269 12.67 -8.39 -8.81
N SER A 270 11.61 -8.48 -9.62
CA SER A 270 11.32 -7.48 -10.65
C SER A 270 11.13 -6.09 -10.03
N ASP A 271 11.82 -5.09 -10.59
CA ASP A 271 11.82 -3.68 -10.13
C ASP A 271 10.40 -3.10 -9.98
N ARG A 272 9.44 -3.63 -10.76
CA ARG A 272 8.04 -3.21 -10.72
C ARG A 272 7.33 -3.48 -9.39
N TYR A 273 7.90 -4.34 -8.54
CA TYR A 273 7.35 -4.61 -7.21
C TYR A 273 7.93 -3.71 -6.12
N LEU A 274 9.01 -2.98 -6.40
CA LEU A 274 9.63 -2.10 -5.42
C LEU A 274 8.66 -1.01 -4.91
N PRO A 275 7.85 -0.33 -5.76
CA PRO A 275 6.85 0.61 -5.26
C PRO A 275 5.81 -0.02 -4.30
N LEU A 276 5.54 -1.32 -4.43
CA LEU A 276 4.62 -2.06 -3.56
C LEU A 276 5.30 -2.52 -2.26
N SER A 277 6.63 -2.60 -2.22
CA SER A 277 7.40 -2.99 -1.04
C SER A 277 7.91 -1.81 -0.21
N SER A 278 8.13 -0.64 -0.81
CA SER A 278 8.55 0.58 -0.09
C SER A 278 7.64 0.97 1.07
N PRO A 279 6.29 0.84 0.99
CA PRO A 279 5.41 1.21 2.10
C PRO A 279 5.64 0.41 3.39
N LEU A 280 6.06 -0.86 3.32
CA LEU A 280 6.45 -1.64 4.51
C LEU A 280 7.54 -0.94 5.31
N TRP A 281 8.59 -0.46 4.63
CA TRP A 281 9.74 0.17 5.26
C TRP A 281 9.39 1.50 5.92
N ILE A 282 8.61 2.30 5.21
CA ILE A 282 8.13 3.60 5.68
C ILE A 282 7.25 3.41 6.91
N GLY A 283 6.24 2.53 6.81
CA GLY A 283 5.32 2.22 7.90
C GLY A 283 6.04 1.71 9.15
N SER A 284 6.93 0.74 8.98
CA SER A 284 7.64 0.10 10.09
C SER A 284 8.64 1.03 10.77
N LEU A 285 9.33 1.91 10.03
CA LEU A 285 10.19 2.92 10.66
C LEU A 285 9.37 3.85 11.56
N VAL A 286 8.23 4.34 11.10
CA VAL A 286 7.39 5.26 11.89
C VAL A 286 6.86 4.56 13.14
N VAL A 287 6.33 3.34 13.00
CA VAL A 287 5.84 2.55 14.15
C VAL A 287 6.96 2.31 15.16
N LEU A 288 8.15 1.91 14.70
CA LEU A 288 9.32 1.69 15.55
C LEU A 288 9.71 2.96 16.33
N LEU A 289 9.78 4.10 15.66
CA LEU A 289 10.14 5.38 16.31
C LEU A 289 9.11 5.79 17.36
N VAL A 290 7.82 5.62 17.09
CA VAL A 290 6.79 5.95 18.07
C VAL A 290 6.84 5.03 19.28
N LEU A 291 7.11 3.73 19.08
CA LEU A 291 7.25 2.77 20.18
C LEU A 291 8.49 3.04 21.03
N LEU A 292 9.64 3.33 20.41
CA LEU A 292 10.90 3.59 21.12
C LEU A 292 10.87 4.89 21.92
N TYR A 293 10.38 5.98 21.32
CA TYR A 293 10.48 7.32 21.91
C TYR A 293 9.21 7.78 22.60
N GLN A 294 8.16 6.95 22.62
CA GLN A 294 6.82 7.30 23.10
C GLN A 294 6.43 8.71 22.68
N VAL A 295 6.71 9.05 21.41
CA VAL A 295 6.66 10.43 20.92
C VAL A 295 5.31 11.00 21.31
N LYS A 296 5.31 11.96 22.26
CA LYS A 296 4.08 12.59 22.75
C LYS A 296 3.47 13.32 21.58
N THR A 297 2.53 12.65 20.91
CA THR A 297 1.79 13.16 19.76
C THR A 297 1.26 14.56 20.09
N LEU A 298 1.70 15.56 19.31
CA LEU A 298 1.30 16.96 19.44
C LEU A 298 -0.19 17.21 19.16
N TYR A 299 -0.96 16.16 18.86
CA TYR A 299 -2.42 16.21 18.76
C TYR A 299 -3.14 16.61 20.06
N LYS A 300 -2.41 16.74 21.19
CA LYS A 300 -2.95 17.25 22.45
C LYS A 300 -3.53 18.68 22.35
N ASN A 301 -3.20 19.44 21.29
CA ASN A 301 -3.75 20.78 21.03
C ASN A 301 -4.91 20.85 20.02
N ARG A 302 -5.52 19.72 19.60
CA ARG A 302 -6.90 19.72 19.05
C ARG A 302 -7.93 19.31 20.11
N ARG A 303 -7.73 19.73 21.36
CA ARG A 303 -8.78 19.72 22.39
C ARG A 303 -9.77 20.84 22.09
N HIS A 304 -11.05 20.54 22.32
CA HIS A 304 -12.24 21.41 22.24
C HIS A 304 -13.01 21.42 20.91
N PHE A 305 -13.52 20.25 20.51
CA PHE A 305 -14.96 20.18 20.27
C PHE A 305 -15.51 19.17 21.27
N SER A 306 -16.05 19.74 22.34
CA SER A 306 -16.81 19.04 23.34
C SER A 306 -17.91 18.22 22.68
N HIS A 307 -18.13 17.03 23.21
CA HIS A 307 -19.43 16.38 23.15
C HIS A 307 -20.42 17.15 24.04
N ASP A 308 -20.68 18.41 23.70
CA ASP A 308 -21.87 19.13 24.12
C ASP A 308 -22.78 19.25 22.90
N VAL A 309 -23.43 18.13 22.55
CA VAL A 309 -24.69 18.18 21.82
C VAL A 309 -25.71 17.47 22.69
N ILE A 310 -26.23 18.27 23.63
CA ILE A 310 -27.65 18.50 23.84
C ILE A 310 -28.48 17.22 23.98
N VAL A 311 -28.69 16.85 25.25
CA VAL A 311 -30.00 16.37 25.69
C VAL A 311 -30.96 17.54 25.56
N LEU A 312 -31.82 17.51 24.56
CA LEU A 312 -33.18 18.07 24.54
C LEU A 312 -34.02 17.14 23.65
#